data_AF-A0AAN8CIG8-F1
#
_entry.id   AF-A0AAN8CIG8-F1
#
_cell.length_a   1.000
_cell.length_b   1.000
_cell.length_c   1.000
_cell.angle_alpha   90.00
_cell.angle_beta   90.00
_cell.angle_gamma   90.00
#
_symmetry.space_group_name_H-M   'P 1'
#
loop_
_entity.id
_entity.type
_entity.pdbx_description
1 polymer ?
#
loop_
_entity_poly.entity_id
_entity_poly.type
_entity_poly.pdbx_seq_one_letter_code
_entity_poly.pdbx_strand_id
1 'polypeptide(L)'
;MTLDQDMSEKQLLQVAKRLGKEWKQVAIYLDLNSRELDDIQAAEKDVTMQKLKMLVEWKSRRRAGEATAYHLLKSLEELDDLPNEVHQTLKGMEKTIDNRAAK
;
A
#
# COMPACT_ATOMS: atom_id res chain seq x y z
N MET A 1 13.47 -9.10 -16.72
CA MET A 1 12.97 -10.39 -16.19
C MET A 1 12.05 -10.03 -15.02
N THR A 2 10.79 -10.45 -15.12
CA THR A 2 9.56 -9.93 -14.46
C THR A 2 9.72 -9.70 -12.95
N LEU A 3 9.79 -8.47 -12.41
CA LEU A 3 8.69 -7.54 -12.06
C LEU A 3 7.41 -8.15 -11.44
N ASP A 4 7.30 -9.47 -11.26
CA ASP A 4 6.05 -10.17 -10.88
C ASP A 4 5.77 -10.21 -9.37
N GLN A 5 6.60 -9.52 -8.56
CA GLN A 5 6.44 -9.48 -7.10
C GLN A 5 5.92 -8.14 -6.59
N ASP A 6 6.17 -7.04 -7.31
CA ASP A 6 5.69 -5.72 -6.90
C ASP A 6 4.17 -5.64 -7.05
N MET A 7 3.52 -5.00 -6.08
CA MET A 7 2.07 -4.84 -6.10
C MET A 7 1.64 -4.05 -7.33
N SER A 8 0.75 -4.63 -8.13
CA SER A 8 0.07 -3.92 -9.22
C SER A 8 -0.82 -2.81 -8.67
N GLU A 9 -1.13 -1.81 -9.50
CA GLU A 9 -2.05 -0.73 -9.12
C GLU A 9 -3.43 -1.27 -8.70
N LYS A 10 -3.89 -2.37 -9.30
CA LYS A 10 -5.11 -3.06 -8.89
C LYS A 10 -5.02 -3.61 -7.46
N GLN A 11 -3.88 -4.20 -7.09
CA GLN A 11 -3.66 -4.68 -5.72
C GLN A 11 -3.56 -3.51 -4.73
N LEU A 12 -2.86 -2.44 -5.09
CA LEU A 12 -2.81 -1.22 -4.28
C LEU A 12 -4.21 -0.61 -4.09
N LEU A 13 -5.05 -0.62 -5.14
CA LEU A 13 -6.43 -0.16 -5.05
C LEU A 13 -7.30 -1.04 -4.14
N GLN A 14 -7.06 -2.35 -4.12
CA GLN A 14 -7.74 -3.24 -3.16
C GLN A 14 -7.38 -2.89 -1.72
N VAL A 15 -6.12 -2.56 -1.44
CA VAL A 15 -5.68 -2.08 -0.12
C VAL A 15 -6.28 -0.71 0.20
N ALA A 16 -6.24 0.23 -0.75
CA ALA A 16 -6.81 1.57 -0.61
C ALA A 16 -8.30 1.54 -0.20
N LYS A 17 -9.07 0.59 -0.73
CA LYS A 17 -10.48 0.39 -0.37
C LYS A 17 -10.70 -0.12 1.06
N ARG A 18 -9.69 -0.71 1.69
CA ARG A 18 -9.75 -1.22 3.08
C ARG A 18 -9.26 -0.21 4.10
N LEU A 19 -8.40 0.71 3.68
CA LEU A 19 -7.98 1.84 4.51
C LEU A 19 -9.18 2.73 4.83
N GLY A 20 -9.31 3.13 6.09
CA GLY A 20 -10.32 4.01 6.63
C GLY A 20 -9.86 5.47 6.67
N LYS A 21 -10.07 6.14 7.81
CA LYS A 21 -9.72 7.55 8.03
C LYS A 21 -8.25 7.73 8.45
N GLU A 22 -7.64 6.66 8.95
CA GLU A 22 -6.25 6.54 9.40
C GLU A 22 -5.23 6.55 8.25
N TRP A 23 -5.69 6.56 6.99
CA TRP A 23 -4.82 6.51 5.82
C TRP A 23 -3.75 7.62 5.77
N LYS A 24 -4.01 8.77 6.41
CA LYS A 24 -3.01 9.83 6.56
C LYS A 24 -1.89 9.45 7.51
N GLN A 25 -2.20 8.79 8.63
CA GLN A 25 -1.19 8.27 9.55
C GLN A 25 -0.39 7.16 8.88
N VAL A 26 -1.09 6.23 8.18
CA VAL A 26 -0.45 5.21 7.34
C VAL A 26 0.57 5.83 6.40
N ALA A 27 0.22 6.92 5.71
CA ALA A 27 1.15 7.59 4.81
C ALA A 27 2.44 8.07 5.49
N ILE A 28 2.36 8.57 6.73
CA ILE A 28 3.54 8.99 7.51
C ILE A 28 4.47 7.79 7.79
N TYR A 29 3.90 6.64 8.16
CA TYR A 29 4.66 5.39 8.36
C TYR A 29 5.24 4.83 7.05
N LEU A 30 4.69 5.23 5.91
CA LEU A 30 5.22 4.91 4.58
C LEU A 30 6.26 5.92 4.08
N ASP A 31 6.78 6.78 4.97
CA ASP A 31 7.76 7.83 4.67
C ASP A 31 7.23 8.93 3.72
N LEU A 32 5.92 9.16 3.69
CA LEU A 32 5.35 10.36 3.09
C LEU A 32 5.28 11.50 4.12
N ASN A 33 5.49 12.72 3.67
CA ASN A 33 5.37 13.91 4.52
C ASN A 33 4.00 14.58 4.38
N SER A 34 3.70 15.52 5.28
CA SER A 34 2.41 16.22 5.29
C SER A 34 2.15 17.03 4.01
N ARG A 35 3.20 17.60 3.41
CA ARG A 35 3.09 18.38 2.17
C ARG A 35 2.63 17.49 1.02
N GLU A 36 3.19 16.29 0.90
CA GLU A 36 2.77 15.31 -0.11
C GLU A 36 1.31 14.89 0.09
N LEU A 37 0.88 14.74 1.34
CA LEU A 37 -0.52 14.47 1.63
C LEU A 37 -1.42 15.63 1.19
N ASP A 38 -1.03 16.87 1.50
CA ASP A 38 -1.78 18.06 1.10
C ASP A 38 -1.87 18.17 -0.43
N ASP A 39 -0.78 17.89 -1.14
CA ASP A 39 -0.74 17.88 -2.61
C ASP A 39 -1.66 16.79 -3.19
N ILE A 40 -1.66 15.59 -2.62
CA ILE A 40 -2.57 14.50 -3.02
C ILE A 40 -4.03 14.92 -2.79
N GLN A 41 -4.34 15.54 -1.65
CA GLN A 41 -5.69 16.00 -1.33
C GLN A 41 -6.16 17.16 -2.21
N ALA A 42 -5.25 18.05 -2.61
CA ALA A 42 -5.55 19.15 -3.51
C ALA A 42 -5.80 18.65 -4.95
N ALA A 43 -5.05 17.63 -5.38
CA ALA A 43 -5.12 17.10 -6.74
C ALA A 43 -6.24 16.06 -6.95
N GLU A 44 -6.75 15.43 -5.89
CA GLU A 44 -7.74 14.36 -5.98
C GLU A 44 -8.89 14.58 -5.01
N LYS A 45 -10.15 14.46 -5.48
CA LYS A 45 -11.33 14.62 -4.62
C LYS A 45 -11.81 13.30 -4.03
N ASP A 46 -11.65 12.21 -4.76
CA ASP A 46 -12.08 10.90 -4.28
C ASP A 46 -11.09 10.36 -3.23
N VAL A 47 -11.58 10.12 -2.02
CA VAL A 47 -10.75 9.67 -0.89
C VAL A 47 -10.12 8.30 -1.15
N THR A 48 -10.79 7.41 -1.88
CA THR A 48 -10.22 6.12 -2.30
C THR A 48 -9.07 6.33 -3.28
N MET A 49 -9.21 7.28 -4.20
CA MET A 49 -8.16 7.63 -5.14
C MET A 49 -7.00 8.37 -4.47
N GLN A 50 -7.25 9.20 -3.44
CA GLN A 50 -6.20 9.77 -2.60
C GLN A 50 -5.35 8.68 -1.94
N LYS A 51 -6.01 7.68 -1.33
CA LYS A 51 -5.35 6.50 -0.73
C LYS A 51 -4.55 5.71 -1.76
N LEU A 52 -5.09 5.52 -2.96
CA LEU A 52 -4.35 4.87 -4.04
C LEU A 52 -3.10 5.66 -4.43
N LYS A 53 -3.21 6.97 -4.64
CA LYS A 53 -2.07 7.83 -5.01
C LYS A 53 -0.98 7.79 -3.95
N MET A 54 -1.34 7.83 -2.68
CA MET A 54 -0.40 7.65 -1.55
C MET A 54 0.34 6.31 -1.64
N LEU A 55 -0.35 5.21 -1.91
CA LEU A 55 0.26 3.89 -2.05
C LEU A 55 1.13 3.76 -3.31
N VAL A 56 0.75 4.43 -4.40
CA VAL A 56 1.56 4.51 -5.63
C VAL A 56 2.83 5.30 -5.37
N GLU A 57 2.75 6.39 -4.62
CA GLU A 57 3.90 7.20 -4.21
C GLU A 57 4.84 6.44 -3.28
N TRP A 58 4.30 5.68 -2.31
CA TRP A 58 5.12 4.75 -1.52
C TRP A 58 5.85 3.74 -2.43
N LYS A 59 5.15 3.14 -3.41
CA LYS A 59 5.76 2.18 -4.35
C LYS A 59 6.85 2.82 -5.21
N SER A 60 6.67 4.06 -5.68
CA SER A 60 7.63 4.75 -6.55
C SER A 60 8.98 5.01 -5.86
N ARG A 61 8.99 5.08 -4.53
CA ARG A 61 10.19 5.26 -3.68
C ARG A 61 10.97 3.97 -3.43
N ARG A 62 10.36 2.81 -3.68
CA ARG A 62 10.98 1.49 -3.46
C ARG A 62 11.71 1.03 -4.71
N ARG A 63 12.75 0.22 -4.55
CA ARG A 63 13.40 -0.43 -5.70
C ARG A 63 12.48 -1.50 -6.26
N ALA A 64 12.69 -1.86 -7.54
CA ALA A 64 11.95 -2.95 -8.15
C ALA A 64 12.15 -4.25 -7.33
N GLY A 65 11.04 -4.89 -6.94
CA GLY A 65 11.03 -6.07 -6.06
C GLY A 65 10.90 -5.75 -4.56
N GLU A 66 10.95 -4.47 -4.16
CA GLU A 66 10.79 -4.04 -2.77
C GLU A 66 9.40 -3.43 -2.48
N ALA A 67 8.49 -3.43 -3.45
CA ALA A 67 7.14 -2.89 -3.33
C ALA A 67 6.07 -4.00 -3.27
N THR A 68 6.36 -5.06 -2.52
CA THR A 68 5.47 -6.23 -2.34
C THR A 68 4.50 -6.02 -1.15
N ALA A 69 3.49 -6.90 -1.01
CA ALA A 69 2.59 -6.89 0.15
C ALA A 69 3.32 -7.07 1.51
N TYR A 70 4.37 -7.88 1.55
CA TYR A 70 5.22 -8.06 2.74
C TYR A 70 5.90 -6.77 3.17
N HIS A 71 6.57 -6.08 2.24
CA HIS A 71 7.21 -4.79 2.50
C HIS A 71 6.21 -3.71 2.97
N LEU A 72 4.99 -3.71 2.43
CA LEU A 72 3.93 -2.82 2.89
C LEU A 72 3.50 -3.13 4.32
N LEU A 73 3.26 -4.42 4.65
CA LEU A 73 2.96 -4.85 6.01
C LEU A 73 4.07 -4.48 6.99
N LYS A 74 5.33 -4.72 6.62
CA LYS A 74 6.49 -4.40 7.45
C LYS A 74 6.63 -2.91 7.74
N SER A 75 6.32 -2.06 6.75
CA SER A 75 6.33 -0.60 6.95
C SER A 75 5.24 -0.13 7.92
N LEU A 76 4.18 -0.94 8.12
CA LEU A 76 3.03 -0.63 8.95
C LEU A 76 2.99 -1.45 10.25
N GLU A 77 4.05 -2.21 10.56
CA GLU A 77 4.11 -3.10 11.73
C GLU A 77 4.04 -2.33 13.05
N GLU A 78 4.54 -1.09 13.06
CA GLU A 78 4.53 -0.20 14.23
C GLU A 78 3.25 0.64 14.36
N LEU A 79 2.27 0.45 13.46
CA LEU A 79 1.00 1.18 13.48
C LEU A 79 -0.09 0.33 14.14
N ASP A 80 -0.41 0.64 15.41
CA ASP A 80 -1.46 -0.04 16.18
C ASP A 80 -2.86 0.12 15.58
N ASP A 81 -3.11 1.23 14.88
CA ASP A 81 -4.42 1.61 14.33
C ASP A 81 -4.70 1.02 12.93
N LEU A 82 -3.88 0.09 12.43
CA LEU A 82 -4.10 -0.49 11.11
C LEU A 82 -5.34 -1.41 11.10
N PRO A 83 -6.34 -1.20 10.23
CA PRO A 83 -7.52 -2.05 10.20
C PRO A 83 -7.18 -3.52 9.90
N ASN A 84 -7.84 -4.43 10.59
CA ASN A 84 -7.66 -5.87 10.40
C ASN A 84 -7.91 -6.30 8.95
N GLU A 85 -8.82 -5.63 8.24
CA GLU A 85 -9.14 -5.88 6.84
C GLU A 85 -7.95 -5.58 5.92
N VAL A 86 -7.13 -4.57 6.24
CA VAL A 86 -5.90 -4.25 5.52
C VAL A 86 -4.88 -5.37 5.74
N HIS A 87 -4.67 -5.79 6.99
CA HIS A 87 -3.78 -6.91 7.31
C HIS A 87 -4.18 -8.20 6.60
N GLN A 88 -5.46 -8.56 6.62
CA GLN A 88 -5.96 -9.76 5.94
C GLN A 88 -5.79 -9.68 4.43
N THR A 89 -6.03 -8.51 3.84
CA THR A 89 -5.88 -8.29 2.40
C THR A 89 -4.41 -8.47 1.98
N LEU A 90 -3.48 -7.86 2.71
CA LEU A 90 -2.05 -7.97 2.41
C LEU A 90 -1.52 -9.40 2.60
N LYS A 91 -1.89 -10.08 3.69
CA LYS A 91 -1.55 -11.51 3.90
C LYS A 91 -2.15 -12.42 2.82
N GLY A 92 -3.36 -12.12 2.33
CA GLY A 92 -3.97 -12.87 1.23
C GLY A 92 -3.20 -12.72 -0.08
N MET A 93 -2.66 -11.52 -0.35
CA MET A 93 -1.84 -11.25 -1.53
C MET A 93 -0.50 -11.97 -1.48
N GLU A 94 0.15 -12.02 -0.31
CA GLU A 94 1.40 -12.75 -0.08
C GLU A 94 1.24 -14.25 -0.40
N LYS A 95 0.24 -14.91 0.19
CA LYS A 95 -0.03 -16.36 -0.01
C LYS A 95 -0.34 -16.74 -1.46
N THR A 96 -0.87 -15.81 -2.25
CA THR A 96 -1.20 -16.07 -3.67
C THR A 96 0.07 -16.17 -4.53
N ILE A 97 1.15 -15.46 -4.15
CA ILE A 97 2.44 -15.52 -4.83
C ILE A 97 3.13 -16.86 -4.55
N ASP A 98 3.14 -17.30 -3.29
CA ASP A 98 3.77 -18.57 -2.89
C ASP A 98 3.15 -19.79 -3.60
N ASN A 99 1.83 -19.81 -3.78
CA ASN A 99 1.14 -20.92 -4.45
C ASN A 99 1.39 -20.97 -5.97
N ARG A 100 1.83 -19.86 -6.58
CA ARG A 100 2.15 -19.79 -8.02
C ARG A 100 3.60 -20.18 -8.30
N ALA A 101 4.49 -20.05 -7.32
CA ALA A 101 5.89 -20.49 -7.41
C ALA A 101 6.08 -22.01 -7.16
N ALA A 102 5.06 -22.70 -6.64
CA ALA A 102 5.09 -24.12 -6.29
C ALA A 102 4.59 -25.08 -7.40
N LYS A 103 4.49 -24.64 -8.66
CA LYS A 103 4.05 -25.46 -9.81
C LYS A 103 5.01 -25.42 -10.99
#